data_AF-A0A1N7GC75-F1
#
_entry.id   AF-A0A1N7GC75-F1
#
_cell.length_a   1.000
_cell.length_b   1.000
_cell.length_c   1.000
_cell.angle_alpha   90.00
_cell.angle_beta   90.00
_cell.angle_gamma   90.00
#
_symmetry.space_group_name_H-M   'P 1'
#
loop_
_entity.id
_entity.type
_entity.pdbx_description
1 polymer ?
#
loop_
_entity_poly.entity_id
_entity_poly.type
_entity_poly.pdbx_seq_one_letter_code
_entity_poly.pdbx_strand_id
1 'polypeptide(L)'
;MLALSAALGTTIGDSTASTVNNVGQTRWNYLTHRQLQEKTACYGTAKDCADHIAKYDKISKEQDERLKAVCSSNPNSTDCQRMMKDALEYVGENRNHYGKASDIKASTKRVLNVANSTGYHTIDTLNERANYFGAMYGYTGQPWFRVAEDVSREDLQGWIYSAGNMTSDLYGPPLDNWRDEAGTIIMKNGKADFQDIYKNPKQSYQWSVTRLHNEQYDSELQAVHEKWYRQWNVVVRKIADFKAGGQLQSPKDRINTGCDKMSEVQECKVQQ
;
A
#
# COMPACT_ATOMS: atom_id res chain seq x y z
N MET A 1 0.41 3.97 -43.40
CA MET A 1 1.75 3.45 -43.77
C MET A 1 2.45 2.99 -42.51
N LEU A 2 3.02 1.77 -42.56
CA LEU A 2 3.97 1.15 -41.61
C LEU A 2 3.42 0.86 -40.19
N ALA A 3 2.96 -0.33 -39.79
CA ALA A 3 3.44 -1.72 -39.94
C ALA A 3 4.66 -2.10 -39.07
N LEU A 4 4.51 -3.26 -38.40
CA LEU A 4 5.54 -4.18 -37.88
C LEU A 4 6.17 -3.82 -36.51
N SER A 5 6.38 -4.75 -35.56
CA SER A 5 6.59 -6.21 -35.71
C SER A 5 6.19 -7.00 -34.46
N ALA A 6 5.51 -8.12 -34.69
CA ALA A 6 5.55 -9.29 -33.82
C ALA A 6 6.90 -10.00 -33.98
N ALA A 7 7.40 -10.62 -32.90
CA ALA A 7 8.26 -11.78 -33.00
C ALA A 7 8.02 -12.68 -31.77
N LEU A 8 7.47 -13.85 -32.07
CA LEU A 8 7.34 -15.02 -31.21
C LEU A 8 8.68 -15.76 -31.11
N GLY A 9 8.88 -16.47 -30.00
CA GLY A 9 9.78 -17.62 -29.90
C GLY A 9 10.04 -17.98 -28.43
N THR A 10 9.86 -19.20 -27.93
CA THR A 10 9.56 -20.49 -28.57
C THR A 10 8.92 -21.47 -27.55
N THR A 11 7.92 -22.18 -28.04
CA THR A 11 7.44 -23.55 -27.73
C THR A 11 8.04 -24.36 -26.57
N ILE A 12 7.18 -24.70 -25.58
CA ILE A 12 6.88 -26.05 -25.04
C ILE A 12 5.42 -25.93 -24.54
N GLY A 13 4.37 -26.56 -25.09
CA GLY A 13 4.23 -27.95 -25.50
C GLY A 13 3.50 -28.73 -24.40
N ASP A 14 2.21 -28.46 -24.12
CA ASP A 14 1.13 -29.46 -24.13
C ASP A 14 -0.25 -28.80 -23.85
N SER A 15 -1.30 -29.56 -24.11
CA SER A 15 -2.57 -29.16 -24.67
C SER A 15 -3.61 -28.64 -23.67
N THR A 16 -4.04 -27.38 -23.83
CA THR A 16 -5.44 -26.96 -23.68
C THR A 16 -5.62 -25.59 -24.31
N ALA A 17 -6.01 -25.58 -25.59
CA ALA A 17 -6.44 -24.38 -26.27
C ALA A 17 -7.75 -23.88 -25.62
N SER A 18 -7.63 -22.97 -24.66
CA SER A 18 -8.72 -22.04 -24.39
C SER A 18 -8.46 -20.80 -25.23
N THR A 19 -9.38 -20.54 -26.15
CA THR A 19 -9.53 -19.24 -26.80
C THR A 19 -9.71 -18.18 -25.72
N VAL A 20 -8.61 -17.55 -25.31
CA VAL A 20 -8.63 -16.42 -24.37
C VAL A 20 -9.23 -15.23 -25.12
N ASN A 21 -10.56 -15.19 -25.14
CA ASN A 21 -11.31 -14.01 -25.53
C ASN A 21 -10.87 -12.84 -24.65
N ASN A 22 -10.52 -11.71 -25.28
CA ASN A 22 -10.16 -10.44 -24.64
C ASN A 22 -11.20 -9.90 -23.63
N VAL A 23 -12.37 -10.53 -23.52
CA VAL A 23 -13.41 -10.28 -22.51
C VAL A 23 -12.95 -10.74 -21.10
N GLY A 24 -11.96 -11.62 -21.01
CA GLY A 24 -11.37 -12.07 -19.74
C GLY A 24 -10.57 -10.98 -19.03
N GLN A 25 -9.89 -10.08 -19.74
CA GLN A 25 -9.05 -9.09 -19.05
C GLN A 25 -9.85 -8.05 -18.27
N THR A 26 -11.06 -7.69 -18.71
CA THR A 26 -11.93 -6.72 -18.00
C THR A 26 -12.83 -7.35 -16.93
N ARG A 27 -13.15 -8.65 -17.04
CA ARG A 27 -14.03 -9.34 -16.08
C ARG A 27 -13.34 -9.67 -14.75
N TRP A 28 -12.00 -9.69 -14.72
CA TRP A 28 -11.23 -10.26 -13.61
C TRP A 28 -10.29 -9.26 -12.91
N ASN A 29 -10.44 -7.95 -13.17
CA ASN A 29 -9.85 -6.91 -12.32
C ASN A 29 -10.72 -6.77 -11.06
N TYR A 30 -10.11 -6.58 -9.87
CA TYR A 30 -10.88 -6.29 -8.66
C TYR A 30 -11.92 -5.20 -8.94
N LEU A 31 -13.05 -5.25 -8.22
CA LEU A 31 -14.17 -4.34 -8.42
C LEU A 31 -13.67 -2.92 -8.72
N THR A 32 -13.85 -2.49 -9.98
CA THR A 32 -13.44 -1.16 -10.44
C THR A 32 -14.13 -0.10 -9.58
N HIS A 33 -13.57 1.10 -9.50
CA HIS A 33 -14.21 2.22 -8.79
C HIS A 33 -15.69 2.41 -9.20
N ARG A 34 -16.02 2.18 -10.49
CA ARG A 34 -17.39 2.18 -11.00
C ARG A 34 -18.24 1.01 -10.48
N GLN A 35 -17.71 -0.22 -10.48
CA GLN A 35 -18.42 -1.38 -9.93
C GLN A 35 -18.61 -1.29 -8.42
N LEU A 36 -17.68 -0.62 -7.74
CA LEU A 36 -17.77 -0.26 -6.32
C LEU A 36 -18.88 0.77 -6.06
N GLN A 37 -18.93 1.83 -6.87
CA GLN A 37 -20.02 2.80 -6.85
C GLN A 37 -21.36 2.12 -7.14
N GLU A 38 -21.43 1.23 -8.14
CA GLU A 38 -22.61 0.44 -8.47
C GLU A 38 -23.01 -0.49 -7.31
N LYS A 39 -22.05 -1.14 -6.62
CA LYS A 39 -22.32 -1.96 -5.43
C LYS A 39 -22.97 -1.16 -4.30
N THR A 40 -22.58 0.11 -4.12
CA THR A 40 -23.19 1.00 -3.13
C THR A 40 -24.46 1.69 -3.62
N ALA A 41 -24.63 1.80 -4.94
CA ALA A 41 -25.80 2.38 -5.56
C ALA A 41 -26.93 1.36 -5.57
N CYS A 42 -28.06 1.77 -5.02
CA CYS A 42 -29.16 0.89 -4.71
C CYS A 42 -30.42 1.46 -5.35
N TYR A 43 -30.98 0.73 -6.32
CA TYR A 43 -32.18 1.12 -7.04
C TYR A 43 -33.24 0.03 -6.88
N GLY A 44 -34.48 0.41 -6.56
CA GLY A 44 -35.59 -0.53 -6.39
C GLY A 44 -35.90 -0.88 -4.93
N THR A 45 -36.32 -2.12 -4.68
CA THR A 45 -36.74 -2.59 -3.36
C THR A 45 -35.55 -2.96 -2.46
N ALA A 46 -35.78 -3.09 -1.15
CA ALA A 46 -34.74 -3.57 -0.21
C ALA A 46 -34.19 -4.96 -0.59
N LYS A 47 -35.01 -5.80 -1.23
CA LYS A 47 -34.58 -7.10 -1.75
C LYS A 47 -33.67 -6.96 -2.97
N ASP A 48 -34.01 -6.07 -3.92
CA ASP A 48 -33.18 -5.81 -5.10
C ASP A 48 -31.80 -5.29 -4.70
N CYS A 49 -31.76 -4.43 -3.69
CA CYS A 49 -30.54 -3.97 -3.04
C CYS A 49 -29.70 -5.09 -2.44
N ALA A 50 -30.33 -5.99 -1.67
CA ALA A 50 -29.64 -7.11 -1.05
C ALA A 50 -29.05 -8.06 -2.11
N ASP A 51 -29.81 -8.36 -3.15
CA ASP A 51 -29.40 -9.23 -4.25
C ASP A 51 -28.27 -8.58 -5.09
N HIS A 52 -28.33 -7.26 -5.30
CA HIS A 52 -27.28 -6.49 -5.99
C HIS A 52 -25.95 -6.51 -5.22
N ILE A 53 -25.99 -6.25 -3.91
CA ILE A 53 -24.81 -6.30 -3.04
C ILE A 53 -24.23 -7.71 -3.00
N ALA A 54 -25.08 -8.74 -2.84
CA ALA A 54 -24.65 -10.14 -2.80
C ALA A 54 -23.94 -10.59 -4.09
N LYS A 55 -24.36 -10.07 -5.24
CA LYS A 55 -23.69 -10.31 -6.52
C LYS A 55 -22.25 -9.81 -6.51
N TYR A 56 -22.01 -8.59 -6.03
CA TYR A 56 -20.65 -8.03 -5.98
C TYR A 56 -19.79 -8.62 -4.87
N ASP A 57 -20.37 -9.01 -3.72
CA ASP A 57 -19.67 -9.79 -2.69
C ASP A 57 -19.17 -11.13 -3.25
N LYS A 58 -19.99 -11.80 -4.07
CA LYS A 58 -19.60 -13.04 -4.75
C LYS A 58 -18.45 -12.81 -5.74
N ILE A 59 -18.50 -11.74 -6.53
CA ILE A 59 -17.43 -11.39 -7.48
C ILE A 59 -16.12 -11.10 -6.74
N SER A 60 -16.16 -10.29 -5.66
CA SER A 60 -14.97 -10.01 -4.84
C SER A 60 -14.35 -11.30 -4.29
N LYS A 61 -15.18 -12.20 -3.76
CA LYS A 61 -14.70 -13.49 -3.25
C LYS A 61 -14.05 -14.36 -4.35
N GLU A 62 -14.66 -14.47 -5.53
CA GLU A 62 -14.09 -15.22 -6.66
C GLU A 62 -12.72 -14.64 -7.10
N GLN A 63 -12.57 -13.31 -7.02
CA GLN A 63 -11.31 -12.62 -7.31
C GLN A 63 -10.25 -12.86 -6.24
N ASP A 64 -10.62 -12.85 -4.96
CA ASP A 64 -9.72 -13.22 -3.85
C ASP A 64 -9.21 -14.66 -4.00
N GLU A 65 -10.09 -15.60 -4.35
CA GLU A 65 -9.75 -17.01 -4.56
C GLU A 65 -8.81 -17.19 -5.76
N ARG A 66 -9.06 -16.47 -6.86
CA ARG A 66 -8.19 -16.48 -8.02
C ARG A 66 -6.83 -15.86 -7.72
N LEU A 67 -6.78 -14.74 -6.99
CA LEU A 67 -5.54 -14.10 -6.55
C LEU A 67 -4.68 -15.11 -5.80
N LYS A 68 -5.28 -15.81 -4.83
CA LYS A 68 -4.60 -16.87 -4.08
C LYS A 68 -4.07 -17.95 -5.01
N ALA A 69 -4.88 -18.46 -5.94
CA ALA A 69 -4.47 -19.53 -6.85
C ALA A 69 -3.30 -19.12 -7.76
N VAL A 70 -3.39 -17.94 -8.38
CA VAL A 70 -2.36 -17.40 -9.29
C VAL A 70 -1.06 -17.15 -8.54
N CYS A 71 -1.12 -16.41 -7.43
CA CYS A 71 0.06 -16.04 -6.64
C CYS A 71 0.66 -17.20 -5.85
N SER A 72 -0.06 -18.30 -5.62
CA SER A 72 0.52 -19.52 -5.03
C SER A 72 1.24 -20.38 -6.08
N SER A 73 0.73 -20.39 -7.32
CA SER A 73 1.29 -21.17 -8.42
C SER A 73 2.53 -20.51 -9.03
N ASN A 74 2.44 -19.20 -9.32
CA ASN A 74 3.55 -18.42 -9.87
C ASN A 74 3.61 -17.04 -9.22
N PRO A 75 4.26 -16.91 -8.06
CA PRO A 75 4.35 -15.66 -7.31
C PRO A 75 4.94 -14.51 -8.13
N ASN A 76 5.95 -14.78 -8.95
CA ASN A 76 6.68 -13.76 -9.73
C ASN A 76 6.04 -13.47 -11.10
N SER A 77 4.83 -13.95 -11.35
CA SER A 77 4.12 -13.68 -12.60
C SER A 77 3.60 -12.24 -12.66
N THR A 78 3.58 -11.67 -13.85
CA THR A 78 2.93 -10.37 -14.12
C THR A 78 1.45 -10.38 -13.73
N ASP A 79 0.79 -11.53 -13.84
CA ASP A 79 -0.59 -11.71 -13.38
C ASP A 79 -0.70 -11.62 -11.85
N CYS A 80 0.18 -12.27 -11.09
CA CYS A 80 0.18 -12.12 -9.63
C CYS A 80 0.42 -10.66 -9.23
N GLN A 81 1.41 -9.99 -9.83
CA GLN A 81 1.73 -8.60 -9.55
C GLN A 81 0.52 -7.68 -9.82
N ARG A 82 -0.08 -7.78 -11.00
CA ARG A 82 -1.27 -7.00 -11.37
C ARG A 82 -2.44 -7.28 -10.44
N MET A 83 -2.76 -8.55 -10.18
CA MET A 83 -3.87 -8.91 -9.32
C MET A 83 -3.65 -8.47 -7.88
N MET A 84 -2.40 -8.48 -7.39
CA MET A 84 -2.08 -8.01 -6.05
C MET A 84 -2.27 -6.51 -5.93
N LYS A 85 -1.83 -5.75 -6.93
CA LYS A 85 -2.04 -4.30 -7.00
C LYS A 85 -3.52 -3.95 -6.93
N ASP A 86 -4.33 -4.55 -7.80
CA ASP A 86 -5.79 -4.33 -7.86
C ASP A 86 -6.45 -4.70 -6.50
N ALA A 87 -6.01 -5.81 -5.90
CA ALA A 87 -6.51 -6.29 -4.63
C ALA A 87 -6.19 -5.36 -3.46
N LEU A 88 -4.94 -4.90 -3.38
CA LEU A 88 -4.47 -3.98 -2.34
C LEU A 88 -5.14 -2.61 -2.49
N GLU A 89 -5.33 -2.11 -3.70
CA GLU A 89 -6.10 -0.87 -3.94
C GLU A 89 -7.54 -1.00 -3.44
N TYR A 90 -8.17 -2.16 -3.65
CA TYR A 90 -9.50 -2.46 -3.15
C TYR A 90 -9.59 -2.43 -1.62
N VAL A 91 -8.69 -3.15 -0.92
CA VAL A 91 -8.74 -3.31 0.54
C VAL A 91 -8.01 -2.24 1.34
N GLY A 92 -7.18 -1.43 0.67
CA GLY A 92 -6.36 -0.38 1.24
C GLY A 92 -6.97 0.99 0.98
N GLU A 93 -6.86 1.51 -0.24
CA GLU A 93 -7.32 2.85 -0.62
C GLU A 93 -8.85 3.00 -0.53
N ASN A 94 -9.57 2.06 -1.14
CA ASN A 94 -11.03 2.16 -1.25
C ASN A 94 -11.78 1.66 -0.01
N ARG A 95 -11.07 1.26 1.05
CA ARG A 95 -11.64 0.60 2.26
C ARG A 95 -12.71 1.43 2.97
N ASN A 96 -12.57 2.76 2.93
CA ASN A 96 -13.47 3.71 3.60
C ASN A 96 -14.59 4.22 2.68
N HIS A 97 -14.47 4.01 1.36
CA HIS A 97 -15.35 4.64 0.39
C HIS A 97 -16.46 3.71 -0.10
N TYR A 98 -16.22 2.41 -0.27
CA TYR A 98 -17.20 1.54 -0.92
C TYR A 98 -17.24 0.11 -0.37
N GLY A 99 -18.26 -0.21 0.43
CA GLY A 99 -18.62 -1.58 0.79
C GLY A 99 -19.37 -1.70 2.11
N LYS A 100 -20.17 -2.76 2.28
CA LYS A 100 -20.53 -3.23 3.62
C LYS A 100 -19.22 -3.58 4.33
N ALA A 101 -19.04 -3.09 5.56
CA ALA A 101 -17.85 -3.33 6.38
C ALA A 101 -17.45 -4.83 6.48
N SER A 102 -18.41 -5.75 6.31
CA SER A 102 -18.19 -7.19 6.34
C SER A 102 -17.40 -7.74 5.15
N ASP A 103 -17.66 -7.27 3.92
CA ASP A 103 -17.00 -7.79 2.72
C ASP A 103 -15.56 -7.29 2.62
N ILE A 104 -15.35 -5.98 2.80
CA ILE A 104 -14.01 -5.39 2.90
C ILE A 104 -13.20 -6.12 3.96
N LYS A 105 -13.75 -6.34 5.17
CA LYS A 105 -13.05 -7.10 6.22
C LYS A 105 -12.65 -8.52 5.79
N ALA A 106 -13.53 -9.22 5.07
CA ALA A 106 -13.26 -10.58 4.61
C ALA A 106 -12.21 -10.61 3.48
N SER A 107 -12.31 -9.70 2.51
CA SER A 107 -11.34 -9.54 1.43
C SER A 107 -9.98 -9.07 1.97
N THR A 108 -9.93 -8.06 2.86
CA THR A 108 -8.70 -7.62 3.53
C THR A 108 -7.94 -8.81 4.13
N LYS A 109 -8.63 -9.71 4.84
CA LYS A 109 -7.98 -10.90 5.38
C LYS A 109 -7.42 -11.83 4.28
N ARG A 110 -8.15 -12.04 3.18
CA ARG A 110 -7.71 -12.92 2.07
C ARG A 110 -6.55 -12.30 1.28
N VAL A 111 -6.63 -11.02 0.95
CA VAL A 111 -5.57 -10.27 0.27
C VAL A 111 -4.30 -10.25 1.13
N LEU A 112 -4.41 -9.89 2.42
CA LEU A 112 -3.26 -9.88 3.32
C LEU A 112 -2.65 -11.27 3.54
N ASN A 113 -3.43 -12.35 3.44
CA ASN A 113 -2.87 -13.71 3.49
C ASN A 113 -1.90 -13.92 2.33
N VAL A 114 -2.28 -13.51 1.11
CA VAL A 114 -1.43 -13.64 -0.07
C VAL A 114 -0.26 -12.67 0.00
N ALA A 115 -0.50 -11.39 0.34
CA ALA A 115 0.55 -10.38 0.47
C ALA A 115 1.62 -10.78 1.51
N ASN A 116 1.23 -11.32 2.67
CA ASN A 116 2.16 -11.74 3.71
C ASN A 116 2.78 -13.12 3.50
N SER A 117 2.38 -13.88 2.46
CA SER A 117 2.96 -15.20 2.17
C SER A 117 3.78 -15.19 0.90
N THR A 118 3.14 -15.07 -0.27
CA THR A 118 3.80 -15.17 -1.57
C THR A 118 3.91 -13.83 -2.30
N GLY A 119 2.98 -12.90 -2.04
CA GLY A 119 2.85 -11.64 -2.77
C GLY A 119 3.66 -10.47 -2.24
N TYR A 120 4.43 -10.62 -1.15
CA TYR A 120 5.09 -9.48 -0.49
C TYR A 120 6.02 -8.69 -1.43
N HIS A 121 6.68 -9.40 -2.34
CA HIS A 121 7.61 -8.83 -3.31
C HIS A 121 6.93 -7.94 -4.36
N THR A 122 5.61 -8.01 -4.50
CA THR A 122 4.84 -7.19 -5.45
C THR A 122 4.49 -5.80 -4.89
N ILE A 123 4.88 -5.52 -3.64
CA ILE A 123 4.59 -4.26 -2.95
C ILE A 123 5.81 -3.34 -3.12
N ASP A 124 6.05 -2.90 -4.35
CA ASP A 124 7.30 -2.25 -4.75
C ASP A 124 7.16 -0.75 -5.00
N THR A 125 5.97 -0.24 -5.30
CA THR A 125 5.69 1.20 -5.46
C THR A 125 5.16 1.87 -4.20
N LEU A 126 5.25 3.21 -4.15
CA LEU A 126 4.66 4.03 -3.08
C LEU A 126 3.16 3.76 -2.87
N ASN A 127 2.39 3.64 -3.96
CA ASN A 127 0.96 3.39 -3.88
C ASN A 127 0.66 1.99 -3.34
N GLU A 128 1.39 0.96 -3.77
CA GLU A 128 1.19 -0.39 -3.26
C GLU A 128 1.55 -0.50 -1.78
N ARG A 129 2.61 0.18 -1.34
CA ARG A 129 2.98 0.26 0.09
C ARG A 129 1.91 0.97 0.90
N ALA A 130 1.42 2.11 0.44
CA ALA A 130 0.31 2.81 1.06
C ALA A 130 -0.93 1.92 1.19
N ASN A 131 -1.28 1.20 0.13
CA ASN A 131 -2.41 0.28 0.11
C ASN A 131 -2.22 -0.91 1.07
N TYR A 132 -1.03 -1.48 1.11
CA TYR A 132 -0.67 -2.53 2.07
C TYR A 132 -0.75 -2.04 3.51
N PHE A 133 -0.19 -0.87 3.82
CA PHE A 133 -0.27 -0.27 5.15
C PHE A 133 -1.70 0.03 5.56
N GLY A 134 -2.51 0.61 4.67
CA GLY A 134 -3.92 0.85 4.92
C GLY A 134 -4.71 -0.44 5.19
N ALA A 135 -4.44 -1.51 4.45
CA ALA A 135 -5.03 -2.82 4.66
C ALA A 135 -4.58 -3.44 6.01
N MET A 136 -3.30 -3.35 6.34
CA MET A 136 -2.74 -3.80 7.61
C MET A 136 -3.33 -3.01 8.79
N TYR A 137 -3.53 -1.70 8.66
CA TYR A 137 -4.21 -0.89 9.67
C TYR A 137 -5.67 -1.33 9.84
N GLY A 138 -6.42 -1.50 8.75
CA GLY A 138 -7.79 -1.99 8.79
C GLY A 138 -7.93 -3.38 9.43
N TYR A 139 -6.89 -4.22 9.35
CA TYR A 139 -6.87 -5.56 9.93
C TYR A 139 -6.37 -5.60 11.39
N THR A 140 -5.30 -4.87 11.70
CA THR A 140 -4.61 -4.94 13.00
C THR A 140 -5.00 -3.84 13.97
N GLY A 141 -5.53 -2.71 13.47
CA GLY A 141 -5.81 -1.51 14.25
C GLY A 141 -4.57 -0.76 14.75
N GLN A 142 -3.36 -1.11 14.29
CA GLN A 142 -2.11 -0.55 14.80
C GLN A 142 -1.79 0.83 14.17
N PRO A 143 -1.72 1.91 14.96
CA PRO A 143 -1.53 3.27 14.45
C PRO A 143 -0.30 3.49 13.58
N TRP A 144 0.78 2.71 13.79
CA TRP A 144 1.98 2.82 12.95
C TRP A 144 1.67 2.61 11.47
N PHE A 145 0.81 1.64 11.13
CA PHE A 145 0.41 1.40 9.73
C PHE A 145 -0.42 2.55 9.16
N ARG A 146 -1.27 3.19 9.96
CA ARG A 146 -2.02 4.38 9.53
C ARG A 146 -1.07 5.52 9.16
N VAL A 147 -0.12 5.82 10.04
CA VAL A 147 0.86 6.89 9.79
C VAL A 147 1.76 6.55 8.60
N ALA A 148 2.18 5.28 8.46
CA ALA A 148 2.96 4.83 7.32
C ALA A 148 2.19 4.93 6.00
N GLU A 149 0.89 4.65 5.99
CA GLU A 149 0.02 4.91 4.85
C GLU A 149 -0.01 6.41 4.50
N ASP A 150 -0.29 7.28 5.47
CA ASP A 150 -0.38 8.73 5.27
C ASP A 150 0.91 9.31 4.69
N VAL A 151 2.07 8.86 5.21
CA VAL A 151 3.40 9.26 4.69
C VAL A 151 3.64 8.74 3.28
N SER A 152 3.24 7.49 3.00
CA SER A 152 3.39 6.88 1.68
C SER A 152 2.54 7.59 0.63
N ARG A 153 1.34 8.09 1.00
CA ARG A 153 0.45 8.83 0.10
C ARG A 153 0.87 10.30 -0.07
N GLU A 154 0.86 11.10 0.99
CA GLU A 154 0.71 12.56 0.84
C GLU A 154 1.68 13.45 1.63
N ASP A 155 2.29 12.96 2.71
CA ASP A 155 2.82 13.82 3.79
C ASP A 155 3.81 14.92 3.37
N LEU A 156 4.55 14.73 2.26
CA LEU A 156 5.44 15.75 1.69
C LEU A 156 4.95 16.37 0.38
N GLN A 157 4.20 15.63 -0.44
CA GLN A 157 3.74 16.10 -1.74
C GLN A 157 2.55 17.07 -1.63
N GLY A 158 1.60 16.79 -0.73
CA GLY A 158 0.34 17.55 -0.65
C GLY A 158 0.53 19.04 -0.40
N TRP A 159 1.55 19.42 0.37
CA TRP A 159 1.85 20.82 0.65
C TRP A 159 2.74 21.48 -0.42
N ILE A 160 3.68 20.75 -1.04
CA ILE A 160 4.53 21.26 -2.14
C ILE A 160 3.69 21.59 -3.37
N TYR A 161 2.74 20.72 -3.72
CA TYR A 161 1.81 20.99 -4.81
C TYR A 161 0.85 22.14 -4.49
N SER A 162 0.46 22.31 -3.22
CA SER A 162 -0.34 23.48 -2.77
C SER A 162 0.44 24.80 -2.78
N ALA A 163 1.77 24.75 -2.73
CA ALA A 163 2.66 25.92 -2.73
C ALA A 163 3.04 26.42 -4.13
N GLY A 164 2.51 25.80 -5.20
CA GLY A 164 2.59 26.31 -6.56
C GLY A 164 3.68 25.69 -7.43
N ASN A 165 3.23 25.17 -8.57
CA ASN A 165 3.89 24.95 -9.86
C ASN A 165 5.36 25.41 -10.04
N MET A 166 6.32 24.85 -9.28
CA MET A 166 7.74 25.12 -9.46
C MET A 166 8.51 23.82 -9.68
N THR A 167 9.18 23.83 -10.83
CA THR A 167 9.91 22.74 -11.48
C THR A 167 10.99 22.12 -10.58
N SER A 168 11.31 20.86 -10.89
CA SER A 168 12.34 20.01 -10.29
C SER A 168 13.72 20.67 -10.10
N ASP A 169 14.00 21.75 -10.84
CA ASP A 169 15.35 22.34 -10.90
C ASP A 169 15.64 23.29 -9.72
N LEU A 170 14.61 23.77 -9.02
CA LEU A 170 14.79 24.71 -7.91
C LEU A 170 14.94 24.04 -6.53
N TYR A 171 14.77 22.71 -6.44
CA TYR A 171 14.60 21.98 -5.17
C TYR A 171 15.60 20.82 -4.97
N GLY A 172 16.30 20.40 -6.03
CA GLY A 172 17.11 19.17 -6.01
C GLY A 172 16.24 17.95 -6.38
N PRO A 173 16.73 16.71 -6.17
CA PRO A 173 15.98 15.53 -6.59
C PRO A 173 14.63 15.42 -5.85
N PRO A 174 13.59 14.88 -6.51
CA PRO A 174 12.25 14.77 -5.93
C PRO A 174 12.25 14.06 -4.58
N LEU A 175 11.46 14.56 -3.63
CA LEU A 175 11.22 13.90 -2.34
C LEU A 175 10.63 12.50 -2.50
N ASP A 176 10.01 12.22 -3.65
CA ASP A 176 9.52 10.89 -3.99
C ASP A 176 10.62 9.85 -4.06
N ASN A 177 11.80 10.21 -4.55
CA ASN A 177 12.91 9.26 -4.63
C ASN A 177 13.43 8.90 -3.23
N TRP A 178 13.46 9.89 -2.32
CA TRP A 178 13.77 9.63 -0.92
C TRP A 178 12.72 8.75 -0.26
N ARG A 179 11.43 9.08 -0.46
CA ARG A 179 10.31 8.33 0.13
C ARG A 179 10.27 6.90 -0.40
N ASP A 180 10.56 6.72 -1.68
CA ASP A 180 10.61 5.41 -2.31
C ASP A 180 11.80 4.59 -1.82
N GLU A 181 12.99 5.18 -1.70
CA GLU A 181 14.15 4.47 -1.16
C GLU A 181 13.98 4.15 0.33
N ALA A 182 13.51 5.10 1.14
CA ALA A 182 13.21 4.90 2.56
C ALA A 182 12.15 3.82 2.75
N GLY A 183 11.05 3.89 1.98
CA GLY A 183 10.00 2.89 1.99
C GLY A 183 10.50 1.50 1.58
N THR A 184 11.48 1.41 0.68
CA THR A 184 12.08 0.13 0.27
C THR A 184 12.81 -0.51 1.45
N ILE A 185 13.59 0.28 2.20
CA ILE A 185 14.27 -0.19 3.42
C ILE A 185 13.26 -0.58 4.50
N ILE A 186 12.21 0.22 4.72
CA ILE A 186 11.14 -0.08 5.68
C ILE A 186 10.44 -1.39 5.34
N MET A 187 10.11 -1.61 4.07
CA MET A 187 9.47 -2.85 3.61
C MET A 187 10.43 -4.04 3.73
N LYS A 188 11.71 -3.87 3.40
CA LYS A 188 12.72 -4.93 3.52
C LYS A 188 12.91 -5.35 4.99
N ASN A 189 13.22 -4.39 5.85
CA ASN A 189 13.60 -4.66 7.25
C ASN A 189 12.38 -4.94 8.13
N GLY A 190 11.22 -4.37 7.79
CA GLY A 190 9.95 -4.60 8.49
C GLY A 190 9.24 -5.91 8.13
N LYS A 191 9.64 -6.61 7.05
CA LYS A 191 8.91 -7.78 6.51
C LYS A 191 8.55 -8.81 7.56
N ALA A 192 9.51 -9.27 8.35
CA ALA A 192 9.29 -10.32 9.34
C ALA A 192 8.30 -9.88 10.43
N ASP A 193 8.43 -8.63 10.90
CA ASP A 193 7.56 -8.05 11.93
C ASP A 193 6.14 -7.82 11.40
N PHE A 194 5.99 -7.32 10.17
CA PHE A 194 4.68 -7.17 9.53
C PHE A 194 3.97 -8.51 9.33
N GLN A 195 4.71 -9.54 8.94
CA GLN A 195 4.18 -10.90 8.82
C GLN A 195 3.81 -11.50 10.19
N ASP A 196 4.56 -11.20 11.26
CA ASP A 196 4.22 -11.65 12.61
C ASP A 196 2.95 -10.97 13.11
N ILE A 197 2.86 -9.65 13.07
CA ILE A 197 1.67 -8.96 13.58
C ILE A 197 0.41 -9.26 12.76
N TYR A 198 0.57 -9.59 11.48
CA TYR A 198 -0.53 -10.12 10.68
C TYR A 198 -1.06 -11.45 11.23
N LYS A 199 -0.16 -12.39 11.59
CA LYS A 199 -0.53 -13.71 12.14
C LYS A 199 -1.01 -13.61 13.59
N ASN A 200 -0.40 -12.71 14.34
CA ASN A 200 -0.57 -12.55 15.78
C ASN A 200 -0.94 -11.09 16.13
N PRO A 201 -2.14 -10.60 15.75
CA PRO A 201 -2.54 -9.22 16.01
C PRO A 201 -2.45 -8.86 17.50
N LYS A 202 -1.83 -7.73 17.80
CA LYS A 202 -1.69 -7.21 19.16
C LYS A 202 -2.86 -6.28 19.48
N GLN A 203 -3.40 -6.39 20.70
CA GLN A 203 -4.46 -5.51 21.16
C GLN A 203 -3.92 -4.16 21.65
N SER A 204 -2.71 -4.12 22.22
CA SER A 204 -2.10 -2.86 22.64
C SER A 204 -1.35 -2.18 21.50
N TYR A 205 -1.14 -0.88 21.64
CA TYR A 205 -0.38 -0.07 20.69
C TYR A 205 1.14 -0.03 20.98
N GLN A 206 1.61 -0.76 21.99
CA GLN A 206 3.05 -0.93 22.30
C GLN A 206 3.87 -1.38 21.09
N TRP A 207 3.28 -2.24 20.26
CA TRP A 207 3.92 -2.68 19.02
C TRP A 207 4.20 -1.51 18.08
N SER A 208 3.26 -0.58 17.92
CA SER A 208 3.41 0.58 17.04
C SER A 208 4.58 1.48 17.48
N VAL A 209 4.74 1.72 18.79
CA VAL A 209 5.86 2.51 19.32
C VAL A 209 7.19 1.77 19.18
N THR A 210 7.20 0.48 19.49
CA THR A 210 8.41 -0.35 19.35
C THR A 210 8.88 -0.39 17.89
N ARG A 211 7.93 -0.57 16.95
CA ARG A 211 8.21 -0.56 15.51
C ARG A 211 8.77 0.79 15.07
N LEU A 212 8.14 1.90 15.47
CA LEU A 212 8.62 3.26 15.18
C LEU A 212 10.04 3.45 15.69
N HIS A 213 10.29 3.16 16.97
CA HIS A 213 11.61 3.33 17.56
C HIS A 213 12.68 2.50 16.82
N ASN A 214 12.43 1.20 16.63
CA ASN A 214 13.37 0.32 15.94
C ASN A 214 13.60 0.74 14.49
N GLU A 215 12.58 1.24 13.80
CA GLU A 215 12.71 1.80 12.45
C GLU A 215 13.65 2.98 12.42
N GLN A 216 13.42 3.98 13.29
CA GLN A 216 14.12 5.25 13.18
C GLN A 216 15.60 5.11 13.56
N TYR A 217 15.98 4.08 14.33
CA TYR A 217 17.35 3.72 14.65
C TYR A 217 17.98 2.68 13.70
N ASP A 218 17.26 2.23 12.67
CA ASP A 218 17.82 1.35 11.64
C ASP A 218 18.93 2.07 10.85
N SER A 219 20.11 1.45 10.76
CA SER A 219 21.27 2.07 10.13
C SER A 219 21.14 2.21 8.61
N GLU A 220 20.42 1.29 7.93
CA GLU A 220 20.19 1.40 6.49
C GLU A 220 19.24 2.55 6.20
N LEU A 221 18.18 2.70 6.99
CA LEU A 221 17.23 3.80 6.86
C LEU A 221 17.89 5.15 7.19
N GLN A 222 18.71 5.20 8.24
CA GLN A 222 19.49 6.40 8.56
C GLN A 222 20.41 6.81 7.40
N ALA A 223 21.08 5.86 6.75
CA ALA A 223 21.93 6.14 5.60
C ALA A 223 21.15 6.76 4.42
N VAL A 224 19.90 6.32 4.21
CA VAL A 224 18.99 6.92 3.20
C VAL A 224 18.67 8.36 3.57
N HIS A 225 18.28 8.65 4.82
CA HIS A 225 18.01 10.03 5.26
C HIS A 225 19.23 10.94 5.03
N GLU A 226 20.43 10.49 5.41
CA GLU A 226 21.64 11.28 5.26
C GLU A 226 22.05 11.47 3.79
N LYS A 227 21.91 10.44 2.96
CA LYS A 227 22.19 10.49 1.52
C LYS A 227 21.34 11.57 0.85
N TRP A 228 20.02 11.53 1.05
CA TRP A 228 19.10 12.46 0.40
C TRP A 228 19.20 13.86 0.98
N TYR A 229 19.36 13.99 2.30
CA TYR A 229 19.54 15.28 2.93
C TYR A 229 20.74 16.04 2.35
N ARG A 230 21.86 15.35 2.08
CA ARG A 230 23.04 15.96 1.41
C ARG A 230 22.78 16.40 -0.03
N GLN A 231 21.89 15.72 -0.75
CA GLN A 231 21.59 16.02 -2.16
C GLN A 231 20.56 17.15 -2.31
N TRP A 232 19.69 17.33 -1.32
CA TRP A 232 18.75 18.42 -1.29
C TRP A 232 19.41 19.78 -1.10
N ASN A 233 18.81 20.79 -1.69
CA ASN A 233 19.21 22.17 -1.42
C ASN A 233 18.64 22.66 -0.08
N VAL A 234 19.05 23.87 0.30
CA VAL A 234 18.72 24.46 1.61
C VAL A 234 17.20 24.58 1.82
N VAL A 235 16.43 24.88 0.77
CA VAL A 235 14.97 25.03 0.89
C VAL A 235 14.34 23.68 1.25
N VAL A 236 14.68 22.63 0.52
CA VAL A 236 14.15 21.28 0.77
C VAL A 236 14.61 20.73 2.13
N ARG A 237 15.86 20.98 2.53
CA ARG A 237 16.34 20.60 3.87
C ARG A 237 15.51 21.24 4.98
N LYS A 238 15.26 22.55 4.92
CA LYS A 238 14.45 23.27 5.91
C LYS A 238 13.03 22.73 6.01
N ILE A 239 12.44 22.39 4.86
CA ILE A 239 11.12 21.76 4.80
C ILE A 239 11.13 20.40 5.50
N ALA A 240 12.11 19.57 5.14
CA ALA A 240 12.23 18.21 5.66
C ALA A 240 12.45 18.22 7.18
N ASP A 241 13.30 19.12 7.66
CA ASP A 241 13.55 19.38 9.07
C ASP A 241 12.28 19.81 9.81
N PHE A 242 11.57 20.81 9.29
CA PHE A 242 10.30 21.25 9.86
C PHE A 242 9.28 20.11 9.98
N LYS A 243 9.17 19.26 8.95
CA LYS A 243 8.26 18.11 8.93
C LYS A 243 8.68 16.99 9.87
N ALA A 244 9.96 16.84 10.13
CA ALA A 244 10.48 15.93 11.14
C ALA A 244 10.38 16.51 12.56
N GLY A 245 9.81 17.71 12.75
CA GLY A 245 9.71 18.36 14.06
C GLY A 245 11.06 18.81 14.63
N GLY A 246 12.08 18.96 13.78
CA GLY A 246 13.46 19.18 14.21
C GLY A 246 14.45 18.95 13.07
N GLN A 247 15.41 18.06 13.26
CA GLN A 247 16.33 17.64 12.21
C GLN A 247 15.86 16.33 11.59
N LEU A 248 15.67 16.28 10.26
CA LEU A 248 15.30 15.02 9.59
C LEU A 248 16.34 13.94 9.87
N GLN A 249 17.62 14.29 10.02
CA GLN A 249 18.69 13.33 10.29
C GLN A 249 18.69 12.80 11.72
N SER A 250 17.92 13.38 12.65
CA SER A 250 17.80 12.95 14.04
C SER A 250 16.73 11.87 14.17
N PRO A 251 17.09 10.62 14.55
CA PRO A 251 16.11 9.58 14.87
C PRO A 251 15.09 10.03 15.92
N LYS A 252 15.54 10.79 16.93
CA LYS A 252 14.70 11.27 18.01
C LYS A 252 13.60 12.20 17.52
N ASP A 253 13.93 13.15 16.63
CA ASP A 253 12.95 14.11 16.11
C ASP A 253 11.92 13.40 15.24
N ARG A 254 12.37 12.44 14.42
CA ARG A 254 11.48 11.57 13.62
C ARG A 254 10.55 10.71 14.51
N ILE A 255 11.06 10.17 15.62
CA ILE A 255 10.25 9.43 16.61
C ILE A 255 9.20 10.36 17.23
N ASN A 256 9.59 11.55 17.68
CA ASN A 256 8.67 12.50 18.29
C ASN A 256 7.53 12.86 17.33
N THR A 257 7.86 13.17 16.07
CA THR A 257 6.88 13.45 15.03
C THR A 257 5.97 12.26 14.74
N GLY A 258 6.54 11.05 14.65
CA GLY A 258 5.76 9.82 14.48
C GLY A 258 4.79 9.60 15.65
N CYS A 259 5.24 9.88 16.87
CA CYS A 259 4.43 9.80 18.08
C CYS A 259 3.33 10.87 18.14
N ASP A 260 3.60 12.10 17.71
CA ASP A 260 2.58 13.15 17.60
C ASP A 260 1.47 12.75 16.63
N LYS A 261 1.85 12.08 15.53
CA LYS A 261 0.89 11.52 14.56
C LYS A 261 0.15 10.29 15.08
N MET A 262 0.59 9.67 16.17
CA MET A 262 -0.03 8.54 16.85
C MET A 262 -0.55 8.94 18.25
N SER A 263 -1.22 10.10 18.35
CA SER A 263 -1.70 10.70 19.61
C SER A 263 -2.59 9.78 20.48
N GLU A 264 -3.20 8.75 19.88
CA GLU A 264 -3.98 7.71 20.53
C GLU A 264 -3.12 6.72 21.36
N VAL A 265 -1.82 6.66 21.12
CA VAL A 265 -0.87 5.76 21.77
C VAL A 265 -0.33 6.41 23.04
N GLN A 266 -0.71 5.90 24.21
CA GLN A 266 -0.36 6.52 25.49
C GLN A 266 1.16 6.51 25.74
N GLU A 267 1.84 5.47 25.27
CA GLU A 267 3.28 5.30 25.37
C GLU A 267 4.06 6.42 24.66
N CYS A 268 3.50 6.99 23.60
CA CYS A 268 4.07 8.14 22.91
C CYS A 268 4.03 9.42 23.75
N LYS A 269 3.18 9.48 24.80
CA LYS A 269 3.08 10.62 25.73
C LYS A 269 4.11 10.57 26.86
N VAL A 270 4.76 9.42 27.06
CA VAL A 270 5.75 9.19 28.13
C VAL A 270 7.19 9.34 27.62
N GLN A 271 7.39 9.38 26.29
CA GLN A 271 8.70 9.54 25.65
C GLN A 271 9.08 11.00 25.32
N GLN A 272 8.17 11.96 25.57
CA GLN A 272 8.41 13.40 25.48
C GLN A 272 8.94 13.95 26.80
#